data_AF-F3ZMU2-F1
#
_entry.id   AF-F3ZMU2-F1
#
_cell.length_a   1.000
_cell.length_b   1.000
_cell.length_c   1.000
_cell.angle_alpha   90.00
_cell.angle_beta   90.00
_cell.angle_gamma   90.00
#
_symmetry.space_group_name_H-M   'P 1'
#
loop_
_entity.id
_entity.type
_entity.pdbx_description
1 polymer ?
#
loop_
_entity_poly.entity_id
_entity_poly.type
_entity_poly.pdbx_seq_one_letter_code
_entity_poly.pdbx_strand_id
1 'polypeptide(L)'
;MGAVRRLVDEATGEVVPYAPYAFSGGGHVQVDKARVAAITESRTFTPSQKYLILWWIGTSPPGMEPLRLTGADIAKRVGMTPDAVGKINRALRRRRILIERGRVGSYRFYRISPYIAFHGSGVEQREAITLCNPPDIPGFDKDARTAAQEAQ
;
A
#
# COMPACT_ATOMS: atom_id res chain seq x y z
N MET A 1 18.27 21.53 20.18
CA MET A 1 17.95 21.56 18.73
C MET A 1 19.27 21.49 17.97
N GLY A 2 19.58 20.34 17.37
CA GLY A 2 20.82 20.17 16.60
C GLY A 2 20.78 21.02 15.33
N ALA A 3 21.86 21.74 15.04
CA ALA A 3 21.98 22.52 13.81
C ALA A 3 21.84 21.59 12.60
N VAL A 4 20.84 21.83 11.75
CA VAL A 4 20.66 21.12 10.49
C VAL A 4 21.83 21.52 9.58
N ARG A 5 22.82 20.63 9.43
CA ARG A 5 23.88 20.82 8.42
C ARG A 5 23.22 20.71 7.04
N ARG A 6 23.19 21.82 6.31
CA ARG A 6 22.64 21.87 4.94
C ARG A 6 23.53 21.05 4.02
N LEU A 7 22.94 20.38 3.04
CA LEU A 7 23.68 19.69 1.98
C LEU A 7 24.36 20.76 1.11
N VAL A 8 25.65 20.56 0.81
CA VAL A 8 26.47 21.45 0.00
C VAL A 8 26.97 20.66 -1.21
N ASP A 9 26.95 21.29 -2.39
CA ASP A 9 27.56 20.74 -3.59
C ASP A 9 29.09 20.68 -3.40
N GLU A 10 29.69 19.50 -3.52
CA GLU A 10 31.12 19.31 -3.29
C GLU A 10 32.01 20.00 -4.33
N ALA A 11 31.51 20.23 -5.55
CA ALA A 11 32.27 20.83 -6.64
C ALA A 11 32.20 22.37 -6.62
N THR A 12 31.08 22.95 -6.21
CA THR A 12 30.89 24.42 -6.20
C THR A 12 30.95 25.04 -4.81
N GLY A 13 30.83 24.24 -3.74
CA GLY A 13 30.72 24.72 -2.37
C GLY A 13 29.41 25.44 -2.07
N GLU A 14 28.45 25.44 -3.01
CA GLU A 14 27.17 26.10 -2.86
C GLU A 14 26.18 25.23 -2.09
N VAL A 15 25.32 25.87 -1.29
CA VAL A 15 24.23 25.18 -0.59
C VAL A 15 23.24 24.67 -1.64
N VAL A 16 22.97 23.37 -1.63
CA VAL A 16 21.99 22.76 -2.54
C VAL A 16 20.62 23.37 -2.25
N PRO A 17 19.91 23.91 -3.26
CA PRO A 17 18.59 24.48 -3.07
C PRO A 17 17.64 23.49 -2.40
N TYR A 18 17.02 23.91 -1.29
CA TYR A 18 16.02 23.13 -0.57
C TYR A 18 14.63 23.69 -0.89
N ALA A 19 13.77 22.85 -1.44
CA ALA A 19 12.34 23.12 -1.47
C ALA A 19 11.74 22.72 -0.11
N PRO A 20 10.89 23.56 0.52
CA PRO A 20 10.09 23.12 1.65
C PRO A 20 9.39 21.81 1.30
N TYR A 21 9.50 20.81 2.17
CA TYR A 21 8.80 19.55 1.98
C TYR A 21 7.29 19.79 2.06
N ALA A 22 6.70 20.10 0.90
CA ALA A 22 5.27 20.24 0.72
C ALA A 22 4.77 18.94 0.09
N PHE A 23 3.98 18.17 0.83
CA PHE A 23 3.15 17.17 0.19
C PHE A 23 2.31 17.87 -0.88
N SER A 24 2.19 17.28 -2.06
CA SER A 24 1.54 17.84 -3.25
C SER A 24 0.02 18.04 -3.11
N GLY A 25 -0.49 18.25 -1.90
CA GLY A 25 -1.92 18.25 -1.57
C GLY A 25 -2.58 16.87 -1.66
N GLY A 26 -1.92 15.87 -2.24
CA GLY A 26 -2.46 14.54 -2.53
C GLY A 26 -2.50 13.55 -1.36
N GLY A 27 -2.18 13.99 -0.14
CA GLY A 27 -2.07 13.13 1.04
C GLY A 27 -0.84 12.21 1.01
N HIS A 28 -0.62 11.48 2.10
CA HIS A 28 0.48 10.54 2.24
C HIS A 28 -0.04 9.20 2.74
N VAL A 29 0.54 8.11 2.22
CA VAL A 29 0.19 6.75 2.61
C VAL A 29 1.35 6.14 3.39
N GLN A 30 1.05 5.59 4.57
CA GLN A 30 2.00 4.76 5.30
C GLN A 30 2.02 3.38 4.66
N VAL A 31 3.21 2.84 4.39
CA VAL A 31 3.39 1.54 3.72
C VAL A 31 4.33 0.67 4.54
N ASP A 32 3.93 -0.57 4.82
CA ASP A 32 4.82 -1.55 5.44
C ASP A 32 5.82 -2.06 4.40
N LYS A 33 7.04 -1.51 4.45
CA LYS A 33 8.11 -1.84 3.50
C LYS A 33 8.45 -3.33 3.48
N ALA A 34 8.34 -4.02 4.60
CA ALA A 34 8.71 -5.43 4.66
C ALA A 34 7.68 -6.34 4.01
N ARG A 35 6.39 -6.05 4.20
CA ARG A 35 5.31 -6.74 3.48
C ARG A 35 5.40 -6.45 1.99
N VAL A 36 5.69 -5.21 1.60
CA VAL A 36 5.90 -4.87 0.19
C VAL A 36 7.11 -5.61 -0.38
N ALA A 37 8.25 -5.64 0.31
CA ALA A 37 9.44 -6.38 -0.11
C ALA A 37 9.13 -7.88 -0.33
N ALA A 38 8.48 -8.52 0.65
CA ALA A 38 8.07 -9.92 0.54
C ALA A 38 7.13 -10.16 -0.66
N ILE A 39 6.20 -9.25 -0.95
CA ILE A 39 5.35 -9.30 -2.14
C ILE A 39 6.18 -9.17 -3.43
N THR A 40 7.09 -8.19 -3.49
CA THR A 40 7.86 -7.89 -4.70
C THR A 40 8.90 -8.95 -5.02
N GLU A 41 9.47 -9.59 -4.01
CA GLU A 41 10.50 -10.64 -4.16
C GLU A 41 9.86 -12.02 -4.37
N SER A 42 8.62 -12.23 -3.91
CA SER A 42 7.94 -13.51 -4.05
C SER A 42 7.73 -13.90 -5.51
N ARG A 43 8.03 -15.17 -5.82
CA ARG A 43 7.74 -15.81 -7.12
C ARG A 43 6.27 -16.24 -7.25
N THR A 44 5.51 -16.21 -6.16
CA THR A 44 4.08 -16.58 -6.15
C THR A 44 3.20 -15.50 -6.79
N PHE A 45 3.62 -14.23 -6.72
CA PHE A 45 2.90 -13.14 -7.38
C PHE A 45 3.41 -12.95 -8.81
N THR A 46 2.48 -12.86 -9.75
CA THR A 46 2.82 -12.49 -11.14
C THR A 46 3.22 -11.01 -11.22
N PRO A 47 3.97 -10.59 -12.25
CA PRO A 47 4.28 -9.17 -12.46
C PRO A 47 3.03 -8.27 -12.46
N SER A 48 1.95 -8.70 -13.12
CA SER A 48 0.68 -7.94 -13.14
C SER A 48 0.02 -7.85 -11.77
N GLN A 49 0.14 -8.87 -10.91
CA GLN A 49 -0.35 -8.80 -9.54
C GLN A 49 0.47 -7.80 -8.71
N LYS A 50 1.81 -7.84 -8.82
CA LYS A 50 2.69 -6.89 -8.13
C LYS A 50 2.40 -5.45 -8.56
N TYR A 51 2.24 -5.23 -9.86
CA TYR A 51 1.86 -3.93 -10.40
C TYR A 51 0.49 -3.46 -9.87
N LEU A 52 -0.54 -4.31 -9.87
CA LEU A 52 -1.85 -3.93 -9.32
C LEU A 52 -1.79 -3.67 -7.81
N ILE A 53 -0.97 -4.38 -7.05
CA ILE A 53 -0.74 -4.08 -5.62
C ILE A 53 -0.15 -2.68 -5.45
N LEU A 54 0.88 -2.33 -6.24
CA LEU A 54 1.47 -0.98 -6.22
C LEU A 54 0.43 0.09 -6.60
N TRP A 55 -0.38 -0.18 -7.62
CA TRP A 55 -1.48 0.70 -8.01
C TRP A 55 -2.50 0.88 -6.86
N TRP A 56 -2.86 -0.20 -6.17
CA TRP A 56 -3.76 -0.16 -5.01
C TRP A 56 -3.18 0.62 -3.82
N ILE A 57 -1.87 0.55 -3.59
CA ILE A 57 -1.18 1.37 -2.57
C ILE A 57 -1.33 2.86 -2.90
N GLY A 58 -1.16 3.25 -4.16
CA GLY A 58 -1.23 4.65 -4.58
C GLY A 58 -2.66 5.21 -4.74
N THR A 59 -3.69 4.35 -4.81
CA THR A 59 -5.07 4.78 -5.14
C THR A 59 -6.10 4.45 -4.08
N SER A 60 -5.76 3.70 -3.04
CA SER A 60 -6.70 3.45 -1.94
C SER A 60 -7.04 4.75 -1.21
N PRO A 61 -8.32 5.03 -0.96
CA PRO A 61 -8.75 6.29 -0.35
C PRO A 61 -8.35 6.40 1.14
N PRO A 62 -8.46 7.60 1.73
CA PRO A 62 -8.26 7.81 3.17
C PRO A 62 -9.12 6.91 4.05
N GLY A 63 -8.60 6.62 5.25
CA GLY A 63 -9.30 5.85 6.26
C GLY A 63 -9.63 4.45 5.75
N MET A 64 -10.85 3.99 6.00
CA MET A 64 -11.34 2.64 5.68
C MET A 64 -12.35 2.57 4.52
N GLU A 65 -12.49 3.66 3.77
CA GLU A 65 -13.40 3.71 2.62
C GLU A 65 -12.96 2.76 1.49
N PRO A 66 -13.91 2.23 0.69
CA PRO A 66 -13.59 1.55 -0.55
C PRO A 66 -13.19 2.53 -1.65
N LEU A 67 -12.30 2.11 -2.56
CA LEU A 67 -12.16 2.78 -3.85
C LEU A 67 -13.42 2.53 -4.69
N ARG A 68 -14.17 3.59 -4.98
CA ARG A 68 -15.44 3.54 -5.73
C ARG A 68 -15.20 3.50 -7.24
N LEU A 69 -14.49 2.47 -7.70
CA LEU A 69 -14.26 2.17 -9.11
C LEU A 69 -14.67 0.73 -9.41
N THR A 70 -15.35 0.53 -10.54
CA THR A 70 -15.65 -0.82 -11.02
C THR A 70 -14.39 -1.50 -11.56
N GLY A 71 -14.44 -2.82 -11.74
CA GLY A 71 -13.34 -3.54 -12.40
C GLY A 71 -13.05 -3.02 -13.82
N ALA A 72 -14.07 -2.55 -14.54
CA ALA A 72 -13.91 -1.94 -15.86
C ALA A 72 -13.23 -0.57 -15.80
N ASP A 73 -13.56 0.26 -14.81
CA ASP A 73 -12.90 1.55 -14.61
C ASP A 73 -11.42 1.38 -14.26
N ILE A 74 -11.12 0.43 -13.37
CA ILE A 74 -9.74 0.09 -13.01
C ILE A 74 -9.00 -0.39 -14.25
N ALA A 75 -9.57 -1.34 -14.99
CA ALA A 75 -9.00 -1.89 -16.21
C ALA A 75 -8.62 -0.81 -17.23
N LYS A 76 -9.52 0.17 -17.45
CA LYS A 76 -9.23 1.33 -18.30
C LYS A 76 -8.04 2.16 -17.81
N ARG A 77 -7.94 2.40 -16.50
CA ARG A 77 -6.82 3.18 -15.91
C ARG A 77 -5.48 2.46 -15.95
N VAL A 78 -5.50 1.14 -15.80
CA VAL A 78 -4.28 0.32 -15.70
C VAL A 78 -3.85 -0.32 -17.02
N GLY A 79 -4.59 -0.07 -18.12
CA GLY A 79 -4.30 -0.66 -19.43
C GLY A 79 -4.46 -2.18 -19.48
N MET A 80 -5.42 -2.73 -18.73
CA MET A 80 -5.72 -4.17 -18.68
C MET A 80 -7.15 -4.45 -19.15
N THR A 81 -7.50 -5.71 -19.36
CA THR A 81 -8.90 -6.11 -19.60
C THR A 81 -9.66 -6.19 -18.27
N PRO A 82 -11.00 -5.96 -18.26
CA PRO A 82 -11.82 -6.12 -17.06
C PRO A 82 -11.74 -7.53 -16.45
N ASP A 83 -11.64 -8.57 -17.29
CA ASP A 83 -11.47 -9.96 -16.84
C ASP A 83 -10.12 -10.17 -16.14
N ALA A 84 -9.02 -9.64 -16.68
CA ALA A 84 -7.71 -9.72 -16.06
C ALA A 84 -7.70 -9.04 -14.67
N VAL A 85 -8.24 -7.82 -14.58
CA VAL A 85 -8.38 -7.10 -13.29
C VAL A 85 -9.25 -7.88 -12.33
N GLY A 86 -10.39 -8.43 -12.79
CA GLY A 86 -11.28 -9.24 -11.96
C GLY A 86 -10.61 -10.50 -11.39
N LYS A 87 -9.85 -11.23 -12.22
CA LYS A 87 -9.06 -12.39 -11.81
C LYS A 87 -7.98 -12.02 -10.80
N ILE A 88 -7.26 -10.93 -11.03
CA ILE A 88 -6.22 -10.44 -10.12
C ILE A 88 -6.83 -10.01 -8.79
N ASN A 89 -7.85 -9.15 -8.79
CA ASN A 89 -8.51 -8.70 -7.55
C ASN A 89 -9.08 -9.88 -6.74
N ARG A 90 -9.65 -10.89 -7.40
CA ARG A 90 -10.10 -12.12 -6.73
C ARG A 90 -8.93 -12.88 -6.09
N ALA A 91 -7.80 -12.99 -6.78
CA ALA A 91 -6.60 -13.64 -6.23
C ALA A 91 -6.01 -12.87 -5.04
N LEU A 92 -5.99 -11.54 -5.10
CA LEU A 92 -5.51 -10.68 -4.01
C LEU A 92 -6.47 -10.67 -2.81
N ARG A 93 -7.79 -10.69 -3.04
CA ARG A 93 -8.81 -10.83 -1.99
C ARG A 93 -8.67 -12.16 -1.23
N ARG A 94 -8.43 -13.27 -1.92
CA ARG A 94 -8.19 -14.58 -1.27
C ARG A 94 -7.00 -14.55 -0.32
N ARG A 95 -5.96 -13.78 -0.65
CA ARG A 95 -4.78 -13.55 0.19
C ARG A 95 -4.94 -12.42 1.20
N ARG A 96 -6.14 -11.82 1.30
CA ARG A 96 -6.43 -10.67 2.18
C ARG A 96 -5.49 -9.48 1.95
N ILE A 97 -4.93 -9.38 0.75
CA ILE A 97 -4.18 -8.19 0.28
C ILE A 97 -5.17 -7.08 -0.05
N LEU A 98 -6.28 -7.44 -0.69
CA LEU A 98 -7.44 -6.58 -0.85
C LEU A 98 -8.55 -6.96 0.12
N ILE A 99 -9.24 -5.95 0.62
CA ILE A 99 -10.39 -6.10 1.51
C ILE A 99 -11.62 -5.55 0.79
N GLU A 100 -12.68 -6.35 0.73
CA GLU A 100 -13.96 -5.93 0.17
C GLU A 100 -14.65 -4.99 1.17
N ARG A 101 -15.04 -3.79 0.70
CA ARG A 101 -15.60 -2.70 1.52
C ARG A 101 -16.85 -2.12 0.90
N GLY A 102 -17.66 -2.97 0.28
CA GLY A 102 -18.97 -2.59 -0.27
C GLY A 102 -19.29 -3.33 -1.55
N ARG A 103 -20.57 -3.30 -1.90
CA ARG A 103 -21.09 -3.86 -3.15
C ARG A 103 -22.26 -3.04 -3.67
N VAL A 104 -22.39 -2.94 -4.98
CA VAL A 104 -23.58 -2.40 -5.67
C VAL A 104 -23.93 -3.38 -6.78
N GLY A 105 -25.09 -4.02 -6.69
CA GLY A 105 -25.44 -5.13 -7.58
C GLY A 105 -24.38 -6.24 -7.55
N SER A 106 -23.81 -6.56 -8.71
CA SER A 106 -22.73 -7.54 -8.87
C SER A 106 -21.32 -6.95 -8.67
N TYR A 107 -21.20 -5.63 -8.58
CA TYR A 107 -19.92 -4.94 -8.42
C TYR A 107 -19.48 -4.96 -6.97
N ARG A 108 -18.20 -5.26 -6.75
CA ARG A 108 -17.54 -5.26 -5.44
C ARG A 108 -16.52 -4.14 -5.41
N PHE A 109 -16.48 -3.40 -4.32
CA PHE A 109 -15.48 -2.36 -4.11
C PHE A 109 -14.45 -2.80 -3.09
N TYR A 110 -13.21 -2.40 -3.31
CA TYR A 110 -12.06 -2.89 -2.55
C TYR A 110 -11.21 -1.73 -2.04
N ARG A 111 -10.36 -2.05 -1.05
CA ARG A 111 -9.18 -1.27 -0.68
C ARG A 111 -8.00 -2.20 -0.40
N ILE A 112 -6.79 -1.64 -0.40
CA ILE A 112 -5.59 -2.36 0.08
C ILE A 112 -5.68 -2.61 1.59
N SER A 113 -5.22 -3.76 2.07
CA SER A 113 -5.21 -4.08 3.50
C SER A 113 -4.45 -3.03 4.33
N PRO A 114 -4.97 -2.61 5.50
CA PRO A 114 -4.30 -1.64 6.37
C PRO A 114 -2.98 -2.18 6.96
N TYR A 115 -2.74 -3.49 6.90
CA TYR A 115 -1.43 -4.09 7.20
C TYR A 115 -0.38 -3.73 6.15
N ILE A 116 -0.77 -3.46 4.91
CA ILE A 116 0.16 -3.20 3.79
C ILE A 116 0.30 -1.70 3.58
N ALA A 117 -0.82 -0.99 3.45
CA ALA A 117 -0.82 0.45 3.26
C ALA A 117 -2.06 1.12 3.86
N PHE A 118 -1.88 2.28 4.47
CA PHE A 118 -2.95 3.04 5.09
C PHE A 118 -2.74 4.55 4.94
N HIS A 119 -3.79 5.24 4.47
CA HIS A 119 -3.82 6.68 4.38
C HIS A 119 -4.58 7.22 5.60
N GLY A 120 -3.81 7.68 6.59
CA GLY A 120 -4.29 8.19 7.87
C GLY A 120 -3.18 8.17 8.92
N SER A 121 -3.55 8.50 10.16
CA SER A 121 -2.68 8.41 11.32
C SER A 121 -2.37 6.97 11.72
N GLY A 122 -1.32 6.77 12.51
CA GLY A 122 -0.98 5.45 13.05
C GLY A 122 -2.04 4.89 14.01
N VAL A 123 -2.79 5.77 14.70
CA VAL A 123 -3.90 5.36 15.58
C VAL A 123 -5.05 4.81 14.76
N GLU A 124 -5.49 5.55 13.73
CA GLU A 124 -6.54 5.09 12.81
C GLU A 124 -6.12 3.79 12.08
N GLN A 125 -4.83 3.64 11.75
CA GLN A 125 -4.32 2.41 11.16
C GLN A 125 -4.42 1.23 12.14
N ARG A 126 -4.07 1.44 13.41
CA ARG A 126 -4.16 0.43 14.46
C ARG A 126 -5.60 -0.03 14.66
N GLU A 127 -6.54 0.91 14.71
CA GLU A 127 -7.98 0.62 14.78
C GLU A 127 -8.46 -0.11 13.52
N ALA A 128 -8.06 0.32 12.33
CA ALA A 128 -8.41 -0.34 11.08
C ALA A 128 -7.93 -1.79 11.01
N ILE A 129 -6.75 -2.07 11.57
CA ILE A 129 -6.15 -3.40 11.61
C ILE A 129 -6.97 -4.37 12.48
N THR A 130 -7.61 -3.92 13.57
CA THR A 130 -8.44 -4.81 14.42
C THR A 130 -9.67 -5.36 13.69
N LEU A 131 -10.14 -4.64 12.67
CA LEU A 131 -11.26 -5.04 11.83
C LEU A 131 -10.87 -6.03 10.71
N CYS A 132 -9.60 -6.38 10.61
CA CYS A 132 -9.04 -7.10 9.46
C CYS A 132 -8.14 -8.26 9.90
N ASN A 133 -8.29 -9.41 9.23
CA ASN A 133 -7.33 -10.49 9.35
C ASN A 133 -6.02 -10.13 8.60
N PRO A 134 -4.83 -10.48 9.14
CA PRO A 134 -3.57 -10.17 8.48
C PRO A 134 -3.46 -10.82 7.10
N PRO A 135 -2.81 -10.15 6.12
CA PRO A 135 -2.64 -10.69 4.78
C PRO A 135 -1.85 -12.00 4.81
N ASP A 136 -2.14 -12.86 3.84
CA ASP A 136 -1.38 -14.06 3.52
C ASP A 136 -0.35 -13.71 2.44
N ILE A 137 0.88 -13.46 2.88
CA ILE A 137 2.00 -13.07 2.01
C ILE A 137 3.03 -14.20 2.09
N PRO A 138 3.23 -14.97 1.00
CA PRO A 138 4.21 -16.03 0.97
C PRO A 138 5.61 -15.53 1.34
N GLY A 139 6.27 -16.21 2.26
CA GLY A 139 7.62 -15.85 2.75
C GLY A 139 7.65 -14.70 3.75
N PHE A 140 6.51 -14.14 4.14
CA PHE A 140 6.43 -13.16 5.22
C PHE A 140 6.09 -13.87 6.53
N ASP A 141 7.11 -14.17 7.33
CA ASP A 141 6.92 -14.70 8.67
C ASP A 141 6.52 -13.57 9.64
N LYS A 142 5.39 -13.76 10.32
CA LYS A 142 4.83 -12.80 11.28
C LYS A 142 5.45 -13.01 12.66
N ASP A 143 5.84 -14.24 12.98
CA ASP A 143 6.22 -14.66 14.32
C ASP A 143 7.68 -14.34 14.61
N ALA A 144 8.53 -14.33 13.57
CA ALA A 144 9.92 -13.87 13.65
C ALA A 144 10.06 -12.40 14.12
N ARG A 145 9.00 -11.58 14.03
CA ARG A 145 9.04 -10.16 14.45
C ARG A 145 8.44 -9.89 15.81
N THR A 146 7.41 -10.63 16.23
CA THR A 146 6.86 -10.52 17.58
C THR A 146 7.94 -10.86 18.60
N ALA A 147 8.72 -11.92 18.34
CA ALA A 147 9.88 -12.30 19.16
C ALA A 147 11.00 -11.23 19.21
N ALA A 148 11.19 -10.45 18.14
CA ALA A 148 12.19 -9.38 18.10
C ALA A 148 11.73 -8.09 18.81
N GLN A 149 10.41 -7.88 18.92
CA GLN A 149 9.82 -6.72 19.61
C GLN A 149 9.65 -6.97 21.12
N GLU A 150 9.49 -8.22 21.56
CA GLU A 150 9.46 -8.59 22.98
C GLU A 150 10.86 -8.68 23.63
N ALA A 151 11.91 -8.69 22.81
CA ALA A 151 13.30 -8.69 23.26
C ALA A 151 13.91 -7.27 23.41
N GLN A 152 13.11 -6.20 23.23
CA GLN A 152 13.47 -4.79 23.40
C GLN A 152 12.63 -4.14 24.49
#